data_AF-A0A1H5J5E6-F1
#
_entry.id   AF-A0A1H5J5E6-F1
#
_cell.length_a   1.000
_cell.length_b   1.000
_cell.length_c   1.000
_cell.angle_alpha   90.00
_cell.angle_beta   90.00
_cell.angle_gamma   90.00
#
_symmetry.space_group_name_H-M   'P 1'
#
loop_
_entity.id
_entity.type
_entity.pdbx_description
1 polymer ?
#
loop_
_entity_poly.entity_id
_entity_poly.type
_entity_poly.pdbx_seq_one_letter_code
_entity_poly.pdbx_strand_id
1 'polypeptide(L)'
;MNATPPGDIGKASGALSMIRQLGGAFGIAITVTVFAQAGGRATPQAFSDGFAAATGVAAVLSLAGAIAGLWLPARRGMALAQAKPALENSLRPTDMA
;
A
#
# COMPACT_ATOMS: atom_id res chain seq x y z
N MET A 1 -11.49 7.12 -8.04
CA MET A 1 -12.02 5.91 -7.38
C MET A 1 -13.04 5.29 -8.32
N ASN A 2 -12.60 4.66 -9.43
CA ASN A 2 -13.49 4.25 -10.54
C ASN A 2 -13.18 2.81 -11.05
N ALA A 3 -12.56 1.95 -10.24
CA ALA A 3 -12.11 0.62 -10.69
C ALA A 3 -13.16 -0.49 -10.51
N THR A 4 -14.31 -0.19 -9.89
CA THR A 4 -15.33 -1.19 -9.51
C THR A 4 -16.72 -0.66 -9.82
N PRO A 5 -17.63 -1.45 -10.42
CA PRO A 5 -19.04 -1.09 -10.61
C PRO A 5 -19.72 -0.77 -9.26
N PRO A 6 -20.73 0.11 -9.22
CA PRO A 6 -21.39 0.53 -7.97
C PRO A 6 -21.91 -0.63 -7.11
N GLY A 7 -22.40 -1.70 -7.74
CA GLY A 7 -22.92 -2.88 -7.04
C GLY A 7 -21.86 -3.77 -6.36
N ASP A 8 -20.58 -3.65 -6.72
CA ASP A 8 -19.50 -4.50 -6.19
C ASP A 8 -18.53 -3.76 -5.26
N ILE A 9 -18.80 -2.50 -4.94
CA ILE A 9 -17.93 -1.67 -4.06
C ILE A 9 -17.70 -2.34 -2.71
N GLY A 10 -18.74 -2.95 -2.12
CA GLY A 10 -18.62 -3.64 -0.82
C GLY A 10 -17.70 -4.87 -0.86
N LYS A 11 -17.75 -5.65 -1.94
CA LYS A 11 -16.86 -6.82 -2.12
C LYS A 11 -15.42 -6.38 -2.34
N ALA A 12 -15.21 -5.36 -3.19
CA ALA A 12 -13.88 -4.85 -3.49
C ALA A 12 -13.23 -4.16 -2.28
N SER A 13 -13.98 -3.35 -1.53
CA SER A 13 -13.46 -2.69 -0.32
C SER A 13 -13.18 -3.69 0.79
N GLY A 14 -14.02 -4.72 0.95
CA GLY A 14 -13.81 -5.83 1.87
C GLY A 14 -12.53 -6.59 1.54
N ALA A 15 -12.36 -7.01 0.29
CA ALA A 15 -11.15 -7.71 -0.17
C ALA A 15 -9.88 -6.86 0.05
N LEU A 16 -9.91 -5.57 -0.32
CA LEU A 16 -8.78 -4.66 -0.10
C LEU A 16 -8.46 -4.50 1.39
N SER A 17 -9.48 -4.38 2.23
CA SER A 17 -9.31 -4.23 3.68
C SER A 17 -8.71 -5.50 4.29
N MET A 18 -9.18 -6.67 3.89
CA MET A 18 -8.63 -7.97 4.34
C MET A 18 -7.18 -8.13 3.92
N ILE A 19 -6.83 -7.81 2.68
CA ILE A 19 -5.43 -7.85 2.21
C ILE A 19 -4.54 -6.91 3.03
N ARG A 20 -5.02 -5.69 3.35
CA ARG A 20 -4.27 -4.73 4.17
C ARG A 20 -4.08 -5.21 5.61
N GLN A 21 -5.14 -5.75 6.23
CA GLN A 21 -5.06 -6.30 7.58
C GLN A 21 -4.11 -7.49 7.64
N LEU A 22 -4.23 -8.41 6.68
CA LEU A 22 -3.37 -9.58 6.58
C LEU A 22 -1.91 -9.20 6.34
N GLY A 23 -1.67 -8.27 5.41
CA GLY A 23 -0.33 -7.73 5.15
C GLY A 23 0.29 -7.04 6.37
N GLY A 24 -0.51 -6.27 7.11
CA GLY A 24 -0.07 -5.66 8.37
C GLY A 24 0.30 -6.68 9.44
N ALA A 25 -0.54 -7.69 9.65
CA ALA A 25 -0.30 -8.75 10.62
C ALA A 25 0.96 -9.56 10.28
N PHE A 26 1.12 -9.98 9.03
CA PHE A 26 2.32 -10.71 8.59
C PHE A 26 3.57 -9.84 8.65
N GLY A 27 3.48 -8.56 8.26
CA GLY A 27 4.62 -7.64 8.31
C GLY A 27 5.17 -7.50 9.73
N ILE A 28 4.29 -7.33 10.72
CA ILE A 28 4.68 -7.28 12.13
C ILE A 28 5.27 -8.62 12.58
N ALA A 29 4.56 -9.73 12.30
CA ALA A 29 4.98 -11.07 12.72
C ALA A 29 6.39 -11.41 12.21
N ILE A 30 6.63 -11.25 10.91
CA ILE A 30 7.94 -11.53 10.28
C ILE A 30 9.03 -10.67 10.91
N THR A 31 8.81 -9.36 11.02
CA THR A 31 9.81 -8.42 11.56
C THR A 31 10.17 -8.76 13.01
N VAL A 32 9.17 -9.07 13.84
CA VAL A 32 9.38 -9.47 15.25
C VAL A 32 10.12 -10.80 15.34
N THR A 33 9.77 -11.79 14.51
CA THR A 33 10.46 -13.09 14.47
C THR A 33 11.92 -12.93 14.06
N VAL A 34 12.22 -12.11 13.05
CA VAL A 34 13.59 -11.85 12.59
C VAL A 34 14.39 -11.14 13.68
N PHE A 35 13.84 -10.10 14.30
CA PHE A 35 14.48 -9.41 15.41
C PHE A 35 14.82 -10.38 16.56
N ALA A 36 13.87 -11.24 16.93
CA ALA A 36 14.04 -12.18 18.03
C ALA A 36 15.10 -13.27 17.75
N GLN A 37 15.33 -13.61 16.48
CA GLN A 37 16.37 -14.56 16.08
C GLN A 37 17.75 -13.93 15.87
N ALA A 38 17.81 -12.72 15.31
CA ALA A 38 19.06 -12.07 14.94
C ALA A 38 19.66 -11.21 16.06
N GLY A 39 18.88 -10.86 17.07
CA GLY A 39 19.31 -9.94 18.12
C GLY A 39 18.72 -10.27 19.49
N GLY A 40 18.67 -9.25 20.35
CA GLY A 40 18.19 -9.40 21.72
C GLY A 40 18.08 -8.08 22.45
N ARG A 41 17.44 -8.09 23.62
CA ARG A 41 17.20 -6.88 24.43
C ARG A 41 18.23 -6.69 25.54
N ALA A 42 19.25 -7.55 25.59
CA ALA A 42 20.22 -7.59 26.68
C ALA A 42 21.28 -6.48 26.59
N THR A 43 21.65 -6.08 25.37
CA THR A 43 22.65 -5.02 25.14
C THR A 43 22.22 -4.10 24.00
N PRO A 44 22.71 -2.85 23.96
CA PRO A 44 22.42 -1.94 22.85
C PRO A 44 22.82 -2.50 21.48
N GLN A 45 23.96 -3.20 21.42
CA GLN A 45 24.47 -3.77 20.16
C GLN A 45 23.58 -4.94 19.68
N ALA A 46 23.20 -5.85 20.57
CA ALA A 46 22.28 -6.93 20.20
C ALA A 46 20.91 -6.41 19.75
N PHE A 47 20.45 -5.27 20.28
CA PHE A 47 19.23 -4.63 19.83
C PHE A 47 19.41 -4.03 18.43
N SER A 48 20.48 -3.26 18.18
CA SER A 48 20.73 -2.66 16.87
C SER A 48 20.91 -3.71 15.78
N ASP A 49 21.60 -4.81 16.08
CA ASP A 49 21.82 -5.91 15.13
C ASP A 49 20.50 -6.57 14.73
N GLY A 50 19.66 -6.89 15.72
CA GLY A 50 18.32 -7.42 15.48
C GLY A 50 17.43 -6.45 14.70
N PHE A 51 17.50 -5.15 15.03
CA PHE A 51 16.72 -4.11 14.36
C PHE A 51 17.16 -3.91 12.91
N ALA A 52 18.47 -3.92 12.65
CA ALA A 52 19.04 -3.81 11.31
C ALA A 52 18.63 -5.01 10.45
N ALA A 53 18.72 -6.23 10.99
CA ALA A 53 18.26 -7.45 10.30
C ALA A 53 16.77 -7.38 9.96
N ALA A 54 15.93 -7.01 10.92
CA ALA A 54 14.48 -6.91 10.74
C ALA A 54 14.10 -5.84 9.70
N THR A 55 14.74 -4.67 9.74
CA THR A 55 14.55 -3.59 8.76
C THR A 55 15.03 -4.01 7.36
N GLY A 56 16.15 -4.74 7.27
CA GLY A 56 16.64 -5.31 6.02
C GLY A 56 15.61 -6.25 5.37
N VAL A 57 14.99 -7.13 6.17
CA VAL A 57 13.91 -8.02 5.69
C VAL A 57 12.69 -7.20 5.22
N ALA A 58 12.29 -6.16 5.96
CA ALA A 58 11.20 -5.28 5.55
C ALA A 58 11.50 -4.55 4.22
N ALA A 59 12.75 -4.13 4.00
CA ALA A 59 13.19 -3.52 2.76
C ALA A 59 13.11 -4.52 1.58
N VAL A 60 13.57 -5.76 1.78
CA VAL A 60 13.47 -6.82 0.76
C VAL A 60 12.02 -7.15 0.44
N LEU A 61 11.14 -7.27 1.44
CA LEU A 61 9.71 -7.48 1.22
C LEU A 61 9.06 -6.33 0.44
N SER A 62 9.44 -5.09 0.76
CA SER A 62 8.96 -3.90 0.05
C SER A 62 9.43 -3.89 -1.40
N LEU A 63 10.70 -4.24 -1.65
CA LEU A 63 11.25 -4.37 -2.99
C LEU A 63 10.55 -5.47 -3.79
N ALA A 64 10.29 -6.63 -3.18
CA ALA A 64 9.53 -7.71 -3.78
C ALA A 64 8.11 -7.26 -4.15
N GLY A 65 7.43 -6.52 -3.28
CA GLY A 65 6.14 -5.91 -3.56
C GLY A 65 6.17 -4.91 -4.70
N ALA A 66 7.23 -4.09 -4.79
CA ALA A 66 7.42 -3.15 -5.90
C ALA A 66 7.64 -3.87 -7.23
N ILE A 67 8.48 -4.91 -7.26
CA ILE A 67 8.70 -5.76 -8.44
C ILE A 67 7.40 -6.45 -8.85
N ALA A 68 6.66 -7.03 -7.89
CA ALA A 68 5.35 -7.61 -8.14
C ALA A 68 4.37 -6.58 -8.75
N GLY A 69 4.49 -5.33 -8.29
CA GLY A 69 3.79 -4.16 -8.80
C GLY A 69 3.97 -3.90 -10.30
N LEU A 70 5.15 -4.21 -10.84
CA LEU A 70 5.48 -3.97 -12.25
C LEU A 70 4.68 -4.87 -13.20
N TRP A 71 4.19 -6.02 -12.73
CA TRP A 71 3.31 -6.89 -13.50
C TRP A 71 1.84 -6.46 -13.48
N LEU A 72 1.46 -5.45 -12.69
CA LEU A 72 0.10 -4.92 -12.74
C LEU A 72 -0.14 -4.07 -14.00
N PRO A 73 -1.36 -4.11 -14.58
CA PRO A 73 -1.71 -3.30 -15.74
C PRO A 73 -1.48 -1.80 -15.49
N ALA A 74 -0.77 -1.15 -16.43
CA ALA A 74 -0.46 0.27 -16.33
C ALA A 74 -1.76 1.10 -16.34
N ARG A 75 -1.91 1.94 -15.30
CA ARG A 75 -3.07 2.79 -14.98
C ARG A 75 -3.29 3.97 -15.93
N ARG A 76 -3.06 3.81 -17.25
CA ARG A 76 -3.11 4.89 -18.26
C ARG A 76 -4.45 5.66 -18.31
N GLY A 77 -5.56 5.05 -17.88
CA GLY A 77 -6.89 5.68 -17.89
C GLY A 77 -7.17 6.68 -16.76
N MET A 78 -6.37 6.73 -15.68
CA MET A 78 -6.68 7.56 -14.50
C MET A 78 -6.41 9.06 -14.71
N ALA A 79 -5.36 9.42 -15.45
CA ALA A 79 -5.04 10.83 -15.72
C ALA A 79 -6.08 11.50 -16.64
N LEU A 80 -6.59 10.76 -17.63
CA LEU A 80 -7.58 11.26 -18.59
C LEU A 80 -8.99 11.41 -17.97
N ALA A 81 -9.37 10.50 -17.06
CA ALA A 81 -10.67 10.54 -16.40
C ALA A 81 -10.80 11.68 -15.38
N GLN A 82 -9.70 12.14 -14.78
CA GLN A 82 -9.72 13.23 -13.79
C GLN A 82 -9.80 14.62 -14.43
N ALA A 83 -9.32 14.77 -15.68
CA ALA A 83 -9.43 16.04 -16.42
C ALA A 83 -10.88 16.38 -16.81
N LYS A 84 -11.72 15.36 -17.02
CA LYS A 84 -13.11 15.52 -17.47
C LYS A 84 -14.03 16.25 -16.46
N PRO A 85 -14.08 15.89 -15.17
CA PRO A 85 -14.93 16.60 -14.20
C PRO A 85 -14.46 18.02 -13.89
N ALA A 86 -13.15 18.31 -14.00
CA ALA A 86 -12.63 19.66 -13.81
C ALA A 86 -13.04 20.61 -14.97
N LEU A 87 -12.99 20.12 -16.20
CA LEU A 87 -13.44 20.86 -17.38
C LEU A 87 -14.96 21.09 -17.37
N GLU A 88 -15.74 20.08 -16.99
CA GLU A 88 -17.21 20.18 -16.89
C GLU A 88 -17.67 21.15 -15.79
N ASN A 89 -16.90 21.27 -14.70
CA ASN A 89 -17.19 22.23 -13.64
C ASN A 89 -16.81 23.67 -14.00
N SER A 90 -15.76 23.88 -14.81
CA SER A 90 -15.42 25.20 -15.38
C SER A 90 -16.35 25.66 -16.50
N LEU A 91 -17.05 24.74 -17.15
CA LEU A 91 -18.05 25.05 -18.20
C LEU A 91 -19.47 25.18 -17.64
N ARG A 92 -19.67 24.98 -16.33
CA ARG A 92 -20.97 25.17 -15.68
C ARG A 92 -21.26 26.68 -15.57
N PRO A 93 -22.38 27.20 -16.10
CA PRO A 93 -22.70 28.63 -16.16
C PRO A 93 -22.99 29.33 -14.81
N THR A 94 -22.41 28.90 -13.70
CA THR A 94 -22.72 29.40 -12.35
C THR A 94 -22.04 30.72 -11.98
N ASP A 95 -21.27 31.33 -12.89
CA ASP A 95 -20.66 32.68 -12.73
C ASP A 95 -21.50 33.82 -13.33
N MET A 96 -22.75 33.55 -13.73
CA MET A 96 -23.68 34.54 -14.30
C MET A 96 -24.88 34.79 -13.38
N ALA A 97 -24.64 35.05 -12.09
CA ALA A 97 -25.66 35.52 -11.15
C ALA A 97 -25.08 36.59 -10.21
#